data_AF-A0A839N7D4-F1
#
_entry.id   AF-A0A839N7D4-F1
#
_cell.length_a   1.000
_cell.length_b   1.000
_cell.length_c   1.000
_cell.angle_alpha   90.00
_cell.angle_beta   90.00
_cell.angle_gamma   90.00
#
_symmetry.space_group_name_H-M   'P 1'
#
loop_
_entity.id
_entity.type
_entity.pdbx_description
1 polymer ?
#
loop_
_entity_poly.entity_id
_entity_poly.type
_entity_poly.pdbx_seq_one_letter_code
_entity_poly.pdbx_strand_id
1 'polypeptide(L)'
;MPILILNKVKDGLDASMKKKAFAFLEKLQLDDKLPGLHIEPIKGSVDPRVRTGRVHDGYRCVMFKIDGASEPVYVLHGIWPHDEANKIAESVRLSMNPINGMPEIERVLDSYVAAAASATPEVLPAPEPVPIAAPAPAVEAAPSEDAVETPSPKTKAPTWPTDASAEAFHEELGINRELAQQALDAPTEEDLLTIVADARVEWQGEALLELATGTSVADVRTAYGLDKAIDLGHGSEDEKFLKSLEHPFVQASFHLIDDSEELRRIIEGGDLVAWRLFLHPEQRKYVDNDYHGPFRLSGGAGTGKTVVALHRAARLAGERTEARVLLTTFTRNLADDLASNIRALDESTTLQTHLESPGIHVRGLDQVVRSVLQTAGTDIDAAVAEVLGDSRSGVTSATPQDAWKEAIDDADADLPPEVATPAFFAAEYGLVVLPARITTETAYIRVRRKGRGVALDRTKRQQVWQVIERYRAIGRPMTAPTGRRRRRSPQPGWSSTSARSSIT
;
A
#
# COMPACT_ATOMS: atom_id res chain seq x y z
N MET A 1 -10.25 34.85 -16.81
CA MET A 1 -11.04 33.62 -16.61
C MET A 1 -10.46 32.89 -15.41
N PRO A 2 -11.25 32.45 -14.43
CA PRO A 2 -10.68 31.76 -13.28
C PRO A 2 -9.85 30.54 -13.69
N ILE A 3 -8.67 30.39 -13.10
CA ILE A 3 -7.80 29.23 -13.32
C ILE A 3 -8.26 28.12 -12.40
N LEU A 4 -8.45 26.91 -12.93
CA LEU A 4 -8.87 25.77 -12.13
C LEU A 4 -7.67 24.86 -11.88
N ILE A 5 -7.49 24.47 -10.62
CA ILE A 5 -6.50 23.48 -10.18
C ILE A 5 -7.27 22.31 -9.59
N LEU A 6 -7.13 21.13 -10.16
CA LEU A 6 -7.74 19.92 -9.64
C LEU A 6 -6.78 19.20 -8.69
N ASN A 7 -7.25 18.90 -7.46
CA ASN A 7 -6.66 17.89 -6.59
C ASN A 7 -7.48 16.59 -6.74
N LYS A 8 -6.88 15.41 -6.46
CA LYS A 8 -7.52 14.08 -6.52
C LYS A 8 -8.92 14.10 -5.86
N VAL A 9 -9.98 14.12 -6.67
CA VAL A 9 -11.36 14.07 -6.18
C VAL A 9 -11.69 12.62 -5.84
N LYS A 10 -12.08 12.34 -4.58
CA LYS A 10 -12.52 11.00 -4.15
C LYS A 10 -13.75 10.56 -4.96
N ASP A 11 -13.72 9.32 -5.43
CA ASP A 11 -14.72 8.72 -6.31
C ASP A 11 -15.98 8.30 -5.54
N GLY A 12 -17.13 8.57 -6.14
CA GLY A 12 -18.46 8.38 -5.54
C GLY A 12 -19.62 9.02 -6.33
N LEU A 13 -19.34 9.59 -7.51
CA LEU A 13 -20.31 10.32 -8.32
C LEU A 13 -20.80 9.42 -9.47
N ASP A 14 -22.11 9.20 -9.54
CA ASP A 14 -22.73 8.48 -10.65
C ASP A 14 -22.60 9.25 -11.99
N ALA A 15 -22.85 8.58 -13.12
CA ALA A 15 -22.72 9.17 -14.45
C ALA A 15 -23.58 10.43 -14.67
N SER A 16 -24.74 10.54 -14.03
CA SER A 16 -25.59 11.73 -14.09
C SER A 16 -24.92 12.91 -13.37
N MET A 17 -24.30 12.62 -12.24
CA MET A 17 -23.62 13.60 -11.41
C MET A 17 -22.32 14.06 -12.04
N LYS A 18 -21.58 13.18 -12.74
CA LYS A 18 -20.41 13.57 -13.56
C LYS A 18 -20.76 14.67 -14.58
N LYS A 19 -21.90 14.55 -15.27
CA LYS A 19 -22.37 15.56 -16.24
C LYS A 19 -22.72 16.91 -15.60
N LYS A 20 -23.28 16.89 -14.40
CA LYS A 20 -23.62 18.12 -13.66
C LYS A 20 -22.37 18.80 -13.09
N ALA A 21 -21.40 18.01 -12.61
CA ALA A 21 -20.08 18.49 -12.22
C ALA A 21 -19.39 19.19 -13.39
N PHE A 22 -19.40 18.59 -14.58
CA PHE A 22 -18.89 19.20 -15.80
C PHE A 22 -19.50 20.58 -16.09
N ALA A 23 -20.84 20.66 -16.11
CA ALA A 23 -21.54 21.92 -16.40
C ALA A 23 -21.24 23.01 -15.35
N PHE A 24 -20.91 22.61 -14.12
CA PHE A 24 -20.45 23.52 -13.08
C PHE A 24 -19.02 24.02 -13.36
N LEU A 25 -18.09 23.13 -13.70
CA LEU A 25 -16.69 23.49 -13.98
C LEU A 25 -16.56 24.40 -15.21
N GLU A 26 -17.30 24.12 -16.30
CA GLU A 26 -17.33 24.98 -17.49
C GLU A 26 -17.78 26.40 -17.15
N LYS A 27 -18.84 26.52 -16.33
CA LYS A 27 -19.34 27.83 -15.88
C LYS A 27 -18.32 28.53 -14.98
N LEU A 28 -17.71 27.80 -14.05
CA LEU A 28 -16.72 28.36 -13.13
C LEU A 28 -15.47 28.86 -13.86
N GLN A 29 -14.98 28.13 -14.87
CA GLN A 29 -13.85 28.55 -15.71
C GLN A 29 -14.21 29.76 -16.58
N LEU A 30 -15.46 29.88 -17.02
CA LEU A 30 -15.93 31.02 -17.80
C LEU A 30 -15.97 32.31 -16.95
N ASP A 31 -16.70 32.28 -15.83
CA ASP A 31 -16.80 33.40 -14.87
C ASP A 31 -17.37 32.91 -13.54
N ASP A 32 -16.65 33.16 -12.43
CA ASP A 32 -17.04 32.74 -11.08
C ASP A 32 -18.28 33.47 -10.53
N LYS A 33 -18.74 34.51 -11.22
CA LYS A 33 -19.94 35.30 -10.87
C LYS A 33 -21.19 34.86 -11.63
N LEU A 34 -21.11 33.83 -12.48
CA LEU A 34 -22.27 33.39 -13.24
C LEU A 34 -23.43 32.95 -12.33
N PRO A 35 -24.68 33.32 -12.67
CA PRO A 35 -25.83 32.95 -11.87
C PRO A 35 -25.99 31.42 -11.81
N GLY A 36 -26.25 30.91 -10.61
CA GLY A 36 -26.45 29.48 -10.35
C GLY A 36 -25.21 28.73 -9.88
N LEU A 37 -24.00 29.32 -9.95
CA LEU A 37 -22.80 28.73 -9.34
C LEU A 37 -22.81 28.82 -7.81
N HIS A 38 -23.38 29.88 -7.25
CA HIS A 38 -23.44 30.13 -5.80
C HIS A 38 -22.11 29.87 -5.08
N ILE A 39 -21.03 30.50 -5.55
CA ILE A 39 -19.71 30.39 -4.91
C ILE A 39 -19.72 31.21 -3.62
N GLU A 40 -19.84 30.53 -2.48
CA GLU A 40 -20.08 31.15 -1.18
C GLU A 40 -18.96 30.80 -0.19
N PRO A 41 -18.50 31.75 0.64
CA PRO A 41 -17.65 31.45 1.78
C PRO A 41 -18.44 30.65 2.83
N ILE A 42 -17.74 29.77 3.54
CA ILE A 42 -18.30 29.05 4.67
C ILE A 42 -17.96 29.78 5.96
N LYS A 43 -18.98 30.05 6.77
CA LYS A 43 -18.81 30.75 8.04
C LYS A 43 -18.19 29.79 9.06
N GLY A 44 -17.06 30.17 9.65
CA GLY A 44 -16.38 29.35 10.66
C GLY A 44 -15.47 28.28 10.06
N SER A 45 -15.16 28.33 8.76
CA SER A 45 -14.15 27.44 8.17
C SER A 45 -12.76 27.67 8.77
N VAL A 46 -12.02 26.58 8.94
CA VAL A 46 -10.63 26.60 9.43
C VAL A 46 -9.70 27.36 8.48
N ASP A 47 -10.00 27.36 7.18
CA ASP A 47 -9.30 28.12 6.16
C ASP A 47 -10.26 29.16 5.51
N PRO A 48 -9.93 30.47 5.55
CA PRO A 48 -10.79 31.52 5.02
C PRO A 48 -10.89 31.52 3.49
N ARG A 49 -10.02 30.79 2.78
CA ARG A 49 -10.05 30.64 1.32
C ARG A 49 -11.08 29.63 0.86
N VAL A 50 -11.63 28.81 1.76
CA VAL A 50 -12.61 27.78 1.40
C VAL A 50 -13.89 28.41 0.87
N ARG A 51 -14.35 27.93 -0.28
CA ARG A 51 -15.62 28.24 -0.91
C ARG A 51 -16.38 26.96 -1.20
N THR A 52 -17.70 27.06 -1.21
CA THR A 52 -18.54 26.00 -1.77
C THR A 52 -19.34 26.54 -2.95
N GLY A 53 -19.41 25.76 -4.03
CA GLY A 53 -20.20 26.09 -5.22
C GLY A 53 -21.31 25.07 -5.46
N ARG A 54 -22.49 25.51 -5.87
CA ARG A 54 -23.62 24.64 -6.21
C ARG A 54 -23.40 23.96 -7.54
N VAL A 55 -23.29 22.64 -7.50
CA VAL A 55 -23.20 21.81 -8.72
C VAL A 55 -24.61 21.49 -9.22
N HIS A 56 -25.51 21.08 -8.33
CA HIS A 56 -26.94 20.93 -8.61
C HIS A 56 -27.77 20.88 -7.32
N ASP A 57 -29.09 20.64 -7.42
CA ASP A 57 -29.97 20.42 -6.28
C ASP A 57 -29.47 19.31 -5.35
N GLY A 58 -28.86 19.71 -4.24
CA GLY A 58 -28.38 18.82 -3.19
C GLY A 58 -26.90 18.47 -3.22
N TYR A 59 -26.09 18.97 -4.17
CA TYR A 59 -24.63 18.73 -4.19
C TYR A 59 -23.84 20.02 -4.37
N ARG A 60 -22.73 20.13 -3.63
CA ARG A 60 -21.80 21.27 -3.68
C ARG A 60 -20.36 20.80 -3.89
N CYS A 61 -19.61 21.61 -4.63
CA CYS A 61 -18.17 21.48 -4.80
C CYS A 61 -17.46 22.28 -3.71
N VAL A 62 -16.50 21.67 -3.01
CA VAL A 62 -15.60 22.34 -2.05
C VAL A 62 -14.31 22.71 -2.77
N MET A 63 -13.89 23.96 -2.65
CA MET A 63 -12.70 24.49 -3.31
C MET A 63 -12.04 25.58 -2.48
N PHE A 64 -10.76 25.87 -2.74
CA PHE A 64 -10.04 27.00 -2.17
C PHE A 64 -9.90 28.09 -3.23
N LYS A 65 -10.29 29.32 -2.90
CA LYS A 65 -10.05 30.50 -3.75
C LYS A 65 -8.74 31.15 -3.33
N ILE A 66 -7.76 31.12 -4.22
CA ILE A 66 -6.42 31.69 -4.05
C ILE A 66 -6.37 33.02 -4.81
N ASP A 67 -6.07 34.09 -4.10
CA ASP A 67 -6.03 35.45 -4.65
C ASP A 67 -4.57 35.82 -4.93
N GLY A 68 -3.99 35.33 -6.04
CA GLY A 68 -2.53 35.44 -6.26
C GLY A 68 -2.05 35.81 -7.67
N ALA A 69 -2.95 36.13 -8.59
CA ALA A 69 -2.60 36.67 -9.90
C ALA A 69 -3.71 37.63 -10.38
N SER A 70 -3.56 38.24 -11.54
CA SER A 70 -4.58 39.12 -12.15
C SER A 70 -5.98 38.49 -12.26
N GLU A 71 -6.10 37.16 -12.06
CA GLU A 71 -7.33 36.38 -12.08
C GLU A 71 -7.35 35.40 -10.88
N PRO A 72 -8.54 35.08 -10.33
CA PRO A 72 -8.66 34.18 -9.19
C PRO A 72 -8.33 32.72 -9.59
N VAL A 73 -7.64 32.01 -8.70
CA VAL A 73 -7.30 30.60 -8.89
C VAL A 73 -8.14 29.75 -7.94
N TYR A 74 -8.79 28.70 -8.43
CA TYR A 74 -9.61 27.79 -7.65
C TYR A 74 -8.96 26.41 -7.55
N VAL A 75 -8.63 25.97 -6.34
CA VAL A 75 -8.15 24.61 -6.06
C VAL A 75 -9.33 23.74 -5.65
N LEU A 76 -9.73 22.79 -6.47
CA LEU A 76 -10.87 21.92 -6.24
C LEU A 76 -10.48 20.76 -5.32
N HIS A 77 -11.21 20.63 -4.21
CA HIS A 77 -11.05 19.51 -3.28
C HIS A 77 -11.97 18.33 -3.62
N GLY A 78 -13.20 18.62 -4.06
CA GLY A 78 -14.14 17.59 -4.51
C GLY A 78 -15.60 18.02 -4.45
N ILE A 79 -16.52 17.07 -4.65
CA ILE A 79 -17.97 17.30 -4.73
C ILE A 79 -18.69 16.33 -3.80
N TRP A 80 -19.58 16.85 -2.96
CA TRP A 80 -20.34 16.08 -1.96
C TRP A 80 -21.80 16.54 -1.91
N PRO A 81 -22.69 15.74 -1.29
CA PRO A 81 -24.00 16.20 -0.88
C PRO A 81 -23.90 17.49 -0.05
N HIS A 82 -24.88 18.38 -0.17
CA HIS A 82 -24.87 19.74 0.37
C HIS A 82 -24.36 19.83 1.82
N ASP A 83 -24.94 19.03 2.71
CA ASP A 83 -24.62 19.10 4.14
C ASP A 83 -23.24 18.54 4.45
N GLU A 84 -22.82 17.49 3.73
CA GLU A 84 -21.49 16.90 3.86
C GLU A 84 -20.42 17.84 3.30
N ALA A 85 -20.70 18.49 2.16
CA ALA A 85 -19.82 19.48 1.56
C ALA A 85 -19.55 20.64 2.52
N ASN A 86 -20.58 21.12 3.24
CA ASN A 86 -20.41 22.20 4.22
C ASN A 86 -19.55 21.74 5.41
N LYS A 87 -19.80 20.54 5.97
CA LYS A 87 -18.96 19.98 7.04
C LYS A 87 -17.51 19.80 6.62
N ILE A 88 -17.29 19.27 5.42
CA ILE A 88 -15.94 19.12 4.86
C ILE A 88 -15.30 20.51 4.71
N ALA A 89 -16.02 21.47 4.13
CA ALA A 89 -15.55 22.83 3.93
C ALA A 89 -15.21 23.56 5.26
N GLU A 90 -15.90 23.26 6.35
CA GLU A 90 -15.58 23.81 7.68
C GLU A 90 -14.22 23.30 8.18
N SER A 91 -13.87 22.05 7.86
CA SER A 91 -12.71 21.33 8.42
C SER A 91 -11.45 21.30 7.54
N VAL A 92 -11.52 21.66 6.26
CA VAL A 92 -10.37 21.54 5.36
C VAL A 92 -9.47 22.78 5.38
N ARG A 93 -8.16 22.57 5.22
CA ARG A 93 -7.15 23.62 5.10
C ARG A 93 -6.18 23.30 3.97
N LEU A 94 -5.83 24.31 3.18
CA LEU A 94 -4.71 24.25 2.24
C LEU A 94 -3.47 24.86 2.92
N SER A 95 -2.36 24.16 3.00
CA SER A 95 -1.13 24.66 3.62
C SER A 95 0.09 24.27 2.82
N MET A 96 1.22 24.93 3.11
CA MET A 96 2.52 24.54 2.57
C MET A 96 3.26 23.74 3.63
N ASN A 97 3.76 22.57 3.25
CA ASN A 97 4.62 21.76 4.09
C ASN A 97 5.88 22.57 4.42
N PRO A 98 6.22 22.77 5.71
CA PRO A 98 7.29 23.67 6.12
C PRO A 98 8.69 23.14 5.81
N ILE A 99 8.83 21.83 5.56
CA ILE A 99 10.13 21.17 5.33
C ILE A 99 10.45 21.12 3.84
N ASN A 100 9.51 20.59 3.04
CA ASN A 100 9.75 20.35 1.62
C ASN A 100 9.09 21.38 0.69
N GLY A 101 8.22 22.25 1.23
CA GLY A 101 7.54 23.29 0.46
C GLY A 101 6.42 22.77 -0.45
N MET A 102 5.96 21.53 -0.26
CA MET A 102 4.83 20.98 -1.02
C MET A 102 3.48 21.51 -0.50
N PRO A 103 2.52 21.78 -1.39
CA PRO A 103 1.16 22.07 -0.98
C PRO A 103 0.43 20.83 -0.47
N GLU A 104 -0.31 20.99 0.63
CA GLU A 104 -1.04 19.93 1.32
C GLU A 104 -2.47 20.39 1.60
N ILE A 105 -3.45 19.50 1.38
CA ILE A 105 -4.83 19.73 1.82
C ILE A 105 -5.11 18.79 2.99
N GLU A 106 -5.25 19.36 4.18
CA GLU A 106 -5.51 18.63 5.43
C GLU A 106 -6.99 18.69 5.80
N ARG A 107 -7.50 17.60 6.38
CA ARG A 107 -8.79 17.58 7.10
C ARG A 107 -8.56 17.72 8.61
N VAL A 108 -8.98 18.85 9.16
CA VAL A 108 -8.93 19.14 10.59
C VAL A 108 -10.19 18.60 11.25
N LEU A 109 -10.12 17.36 11.74
CA LEU A 109 -11.19 16.79 12.58
C LEU A 109 -11.23 17.50 13.95
N ASP A 110 -12.42 17.56 14.56
CA ASP A 110 -12.80 18.38 15.73
C ASP A 110 -11.95 18.24 17.02
N SER A 111 -10.92 17.40 17.05
CA SER A 111 -10.06 17.25 18.23
C SER A 111 -9.08 18.40 18.49
N TYR A 112 -8.97 19.40 17.59
CA TYR A 112 -7.94 20.47 17.72
C TYR A 112 -8.41 21.93 17.57
N VAL A 113 -9.73 22.20 17.44
CA VAL A 113 -10.23 23.60 17.35
C VAL A 113 -9.92 24.41 18.63
N ALA A 114 -9.65 23.74 19.76
CA ALA A 114 -9.23 24.40 21.00
C ALA A 114 -7.77 24.91 21.00
N ALA A 115 -6.87 24.30 20.23
CA ALA A 115 -5.43 24.65 20.27
C ALA A 115 -5.08 25.83 19.35
N ALA A 116 -5.74 25.95 18.20
CA ALA A 116 -5.50 27.03 17.24
C ALA A 116 -6.09 28.40 17.65
N ALA A 117 -7.05 28.41 18.59
CA ALA A 117 -7.66 29.64 19.11
C ALA A 117 -6.81 30.38 20.16
N SER A 118 -5.64 29.86 20.54
CA SER A 118 -4.81 30.40 21.64
C SER A 118 -3.54 31.14 21.19
N ALA A 119 -3.40 31.51 19.92
CA ALA A 119 -2.24 32.25 19.44
C ALA A 119 -2.55 33.76 19.26
N THR A 120 -2.29 34.57 20.29
CA THR A 120 -1.84 35.97 20.18
C THR A 120 -1.27 36.49 21.52
N PRO A 121 -0.45 37.55 21.54
CA PRO A 121 1.02 37.54 21.53
C PRO A 121 1.67 37.84 22.91
N GLU A 122 2.97 37.57 22.95
CA GLU A 122 3.99 37.71 24.00
C GLU A 122 3.89 38.91 24.98
N VAL A 123 3.88 38.64 26.30
CA VAL A 123 4.45 39.48 27.40
C VAL A 123 4.90 38.58 28.59
N LEU A 124 6.17 38.68 29.00
CA LEU A 124 6.82 38.08 30.20
C LEU A 124 6.52 38.87 31.51
N PRO A 125 6.87 38.44 32.75
CA PRO A 125 7.15 37.11 33.30
C PRO A 125 6.34 36.77 34.60
N ALA A 126 6.59 35.58 35.15
CA ALA A 126 5.90 34.86 36.26
C ALA A 126 5.81 35.56 37.64
N PRO A 127 4.98 34.99 38.54
CA PRO A 127 5.54 34.46 39.78
C PRO A 127 5.13 33.02 40.13
N GLU A 128 5.87 32.48 41.10
CA GLU A 128 6.16 31.09 41.51
C GLU A 128 5.00 30.17 41.96
N PRO A 129 5.26 28.83 42.01
CA PRO A 129 4.24 27.79 42.16
C PRO A 129 3.87 27.47 43.62
N VAL A 130 2.60 27.09 43.83
CA VAL A 130 2.11 26.48 45.07
C VAL A 130 2.03 24.94 44.88
N PRO A 131 2.57 24.13 45.80
CA PRO A 131 2.63 22.67 45.66
C PRO A 131 1.37 21.98 46.22
N ILE A 132 0.78 21.06 45.45
CA ILE A 132 -0.21 20.08 45.94
C ILE A 132 0.16 18.74 45.28
N ALA A 133 0.94 17.92 45.98
CA ALA A 133 0.52 16.77 46.79
C ALA A 133 0.29 15.49 45.97
N ALA A 134 1.21 14.54 46.18
CA ALA A 134 1.20 13.20 45.63
C ALA A 134 0.04 12.34 46.15
N PRO A 135 -0.42 11.33 45.39
CA PRO A 135 -1.08 10.17 45.94
C PRO A 135 -0.11 8.97 46.01
N ALA A 136 -0.20 8.24 47.10
CA ALA A 136 0.31 6.88 47.31
C ALA A 136 -0.85 6.04 47.88
N PRO A 137 -0.77 4.70 47.92
CA PRO A 137 -0.24 3.77 46.93
C PRO A 137 -1.24 2.64 46.59
N ALA A 138 -0.76 1.73 45.75
CA ALA A 138 -1.38 0.55 45.19
C ALA A 138 -2.02 -0.42 46.20
N VAL A 139 -3.08 -1.10 45.74
CA VAL A 139 -3.65 -2.31 46.35
C VAL A 139 -3.32 -3.50 45.44
N GLU A 140 -2.57 -4.46 45.98
CA GLU A 140 -2.34 -5.78 45.42
C GLU A 140 -3.64 -6.59 45.36
N ALA A 141 -3.90 -7.27 44.24
CA ALA A 141 -4.76 -8.43 44.19
C ALA A 141 -4.10 -9.50 43.31
N ALA A 142 -3.91 -10.67 43.92
CA ALA A 142 -3.30 -11.87 43.37
C ALA A 142 -4.33 -12.70 42.53
N PRO A 143 -3.93 -13.82 41.89
CA PRO A 143 -4.29 -14.13 40.51
C PRO A 143 -5.53 -15.03 40.38
N SER A 144 -6.22 -14.92 39.25
CA SER A 144 -7.22 -15.89 38.78
C SER A 144 -6.73 -16.56 37.51
N GLU A 145 -6.55 -17.88 37.59
CA GLU A 145 -6.32 -18.81 36.49
C GLU A 145 -7.57 -18.98 35.61
N ASP A 146 -7.34 -19.43 34.38
CA ASP A 146 -8.27 -19.92 33.36
C ASP A 146 -9.19 -18.91 32.64
N ALA A 147 -8.58 -18.17 31.71
CA ALA A 147 -9.25 -17.74 30.49
C ALA A 147 -8.51 -18.36 29.28
N VAL A 148 -9.20 -19.28 28.60
CA VAL A 148 -8.77 -19.86 27.33
C VAL A 148 -8.76 -18.75 26.27
N GLU A 149 -7.60 -18.14 26.03
CA GLU A 149 -7.37 -17.27 24.89
C GLU A 149 -7.27 -18.13 23.62
N THR A 150 -8.29 -18.02 22.77
CA THR A 150 -8.18 -18.35 21.35
C THR A 150 -7.04 -17.53 20.74
N PRO A 151 -6.01 -18.14 20.12
CA PRO A 151 -4.92 -17.36 19.52
C PRO A 151 -5.44 -16.65 18.28
N SER A 152 -5.58 -15.33 18.37
CA SER A 152 -5.70 -14.44 17.23
C SER A 152 -4.48 -14.62 16.30
N PRO A 153 -4.66 -14.56 14.97
CA PRO A 153 -3.55 -14.70 14.04
C PRO A 153 -2.53 -13.59 14.32
N LYS A 154 -1.30 -13.96 14.69
CA LYS A 154 -0.21 -13.01 14.95
C LYS A 154 0.04 -12.19 13.68
N THR A 155 -0.47 -10.98 13.66
CA THR A 155 -0.27 -9.97 12.64
C THR A 155 1.17 -9.49 12.72
N LYS A 156 1.88 -9.51 11.58
CA LYS A 156 3.31 -9.21 11.49
C LYS A 156 3.55 -7.71 11.71
N ALA A 157 4.60 -7.34 12.43
CA ALA A 157 4.99 -5.93 12.59
C ALA A 157 5.55 -5.34 11.27
N PRO A 158 5.35 -4.04 11.01
CA PRO A 158 5.92 -3.37 9.84
C PRO A 158 7.45 -3.42 9.83
N THR A 159 8.07 -3.41 8.65
CA THR A 159 9.53 -3.48 8.50
C THR A 159 10.09 -2.14 8.05
N TRP A 160 10.87 -1.48 8.91
CA TRP A 160 11.40 -0.14 8.64
C TRP A 160 12.86 -0.16 8.18
N PRO A 161 13.33 0.88 7.46
CA PRO A 161 14.75 1.09 7.15
C PRO A 161 15.61 1.19 8.42
N THR A 162 16.90 0.91 8.31
CA THR A 162 17.83 0.93 9.47
C THR A 162 18.01 2.31 10.11
N ASP A 163 17.73 3.38 9.37
CA ASP A 163 17.78 4.79 9.75
C ASP A 163 16.38 5.36 10.08
N ALA A 164 15.37 4.51 10.18
CA ALA A 164 14.00 4.93 10.46
C ALA A 164 13.84 5.56 11.84
N SER A 165 13.44 6.82 11.85
CA SER A 165 12.99 7.55 13.03
C SER A 165 11.94 8.57 12.62
N ALA A 166 11.06 8.95 13.56
CA ALA A 166 10.07 9.98 13.30
C ALA A 166 10.75 11.31 12.96
N GLU A 167 11.88 11.60 13.61
CA GLU A 167 12.75 12.73 13.30
C GLU A 167 13.30 12.68 11.88
N ALA A 168 13.88 11.56 11.43
CA ALA A 168 14.42 11.45 10.07
C ALA A 168 13.32 11.59 9.01
N PHE A 169 12.16 10.95 9.23
CA PHE A 169 11.03 11.08 8.31
C PHE A 169 10.50 12.52 8.25
N HIS A 170 10.50 13.22 9.38
CA HIS A 170 10.11 14.61 9.44
C HIS A 170 11.12 15.54 8.76
N GLU A 171 12.40 15.43 9.09
CA GLU A 171 13.44 16.35 8.62
C GLU A 171 13.83 16.10 7.15
N GLU A 172 13.86 14.84 6.71
CA GLU A 172 14.31 14.50 5.35
C GLU A 172 13.17 14.45 4.33
N LEU A 173 11.95 14.10 4.77
CA LEU A 173 10.81 13.95 3.86
C LEU A 173 9.71 15.00 4.09
N GLY A 174 9.67 15.63 5.27
CA GLY A 174 8.58 16.54 5.64
C GLY A 174 7.33 15.83 6.14
N ILE A 175 7.40 14.55 6.50
CA ILE A 175 6.24 13.81 7.04
C ILE A 175 5.88 14.40 8.41
N ASN A 176 4.58 14.49 8.73
CA ASN A 176 4.12 14.93 10.03
C ASN A 176 4.71 14.04 11.14
N ARG A 177 5.31 14.65 12.16
CA ARG A 177 6.03 13.92 13.23
C ARG A 177 5.11 12.98 14.01
N GLU A 178 3.89 13.40 14.31
CA GLU A 178 2.92 12.56 15.03
C GLU A 178 2.49 11.37 14.17
N LEU A 179 2.23 11.60 12.88
CA LEU A 179 1.89 10.53 11.93
C LEU A 179 3.06 9.53 11.77
N ALA A 180 4.29 10.04 11.64
CA ALA A 180 5.49 9.22 11.54
C ALA A 180 5.70 8.37 12.81
N GLN A 181 5.51 8.98 13.99
CA GLN A 181 5.61 8.28 15.26
C GLN A 181 4.53 7.20 15.40
N GLN A 182 3.28 7.51 15.08
CA GLN A 182 2.19 6.53 15.10
C GLN A 182 2.46 5.35 14.17
N ALA A 183 2.95 5.63 12.96
CA ALA A 183 3.31 4.58 12.01
C ALA A 183 4.44 3.69 12.53
N LEU A 184 5.50 4.27 13.11
CA LEU A 184 6.61 3.52 13.69
C LEU A 184 6.18 2.67 14.90
N ASP A 185 5.26 3.20 15.71
CA ASP A 185 4.69 2.52 16.88
C ASP A 185 3.60 1.50 16.52
N ALA A 186 3.20 1.41 15.26
CA ALA A 186 2.17 0.48 14.81
C ALA A 186 2.59 -0.96 15.12
N PRO A 187 1.84 -1.69 15.98
CA PRO A 187 2.27 -3.01 16.41
C PRO A 187 2.15 -4.04 15.27
N THR A 188 1.33 -3.75 14.26
CA THR A 188 1.10 -4.62 13.13
C THR A 188 1.01 -3.90 11.80
N GLU A 189 1.22 -4.62 10.70
CA GLU A 189 0.97 -4.15 9.33
C GLU A 189 -0.49 -3.71 9.14
N GLU A 190 -1.45 -4.34 9.82
CA GLU A 190 -2.87 -3.96 9.74
C GLU A 190 -3.12 -2.61 10.43
N ASP A 191 -2.53 -2.40 11.61
CA ASP A 191 -2.61 -1.11 12.32
C ASP A 191 -1.94 0.01 11.52
N LEU A 192 -0.80 -0.27 10.88
CA LEU A 192 -0.13 0.67 9.99
C LEU A 192 -1.04 1.05 8.82
N LEU A 193 -1.74 0.08 8.21
CA LEU A 193 -2.67 0.37 7.12
C LEU A 193 -3.84 1.25 7.57
N THR A 194 -4.33 1.07 8.79
CA THR A 194 -5.35 1.97 9.38
C THR A 194 -4.79 3.38 9.56
N ILE A 195 -3.61 3.53 10.15
CA ILE A 195 -2.94 4.83 10.34
C ILE A 195 -2.70 5.55 9.02
N VAL A 196 -2.22 4.82 8.01
CA VAL A 196 -1.99 5.35 6.65
C VAL A 196 -3.30 5.75 5.98
N ALA A 197 -4.37 4.96 6.14
CA ALA A 197 -5.69 5.27 5.59
C ALA A 197 -6.31 6.52 6.24
N ASP A 198 -6.03 6.76 7.52
CA ASP A 198 -6.50 7.90 8.30
C ASP A 198 -5.55 9.12 8.23
N ALA A 199 -4.45 9.02 7.48
CA ALA A 199 -3.50 10.11 7.30
C ALA A 199 -4.22 11.35 6.73
N ARG A 200 -4.04 12.49 7.39
CA ARG A 200 -4.64 13.78 6.98
C ARG A 200 -4.17 14.22 5.59
N VAL A 201 -2.97 13.81 5.22
CA VAL A 201 -2.34 14.08 3.93
C VAL A 201 -1.96 12.74 3.30
N GLU A 202 -2.62 12.41 2.18
CA GLU A 202 -2.55 11.09 1.54
C GLU A 202 -1.12 10.66 1.20
N TRP A 203 -0.33 11.57 0.61
CA TRP A 203 1.03 11.27 0.18
C TRP A 203 1.96 10.90 1.35
N GLN A 204 1.74 11.48 2.54
CA GLN A 204 2.53 11.16 3.74
C GLN A 204 2.27 9.73 4.19
N GLY A 205 1.01 9.28 4.13
CA GLY A 205 0.64 7.89 4.39
C GLY A 205 1.24 6.93 3.36
N GLU A 206 1.17 7.28 2.07
CA GLU A 206 1.79 6.48 1.00
C GLU A 206 3.32 6.36 1.17
N ALA A 207 3.99 7.45 1.56
CA ALA A 207 5.43 7.44 1.83
C ALA A 207 5.80 6.53 3.01
N LEU A 208 5.00 6.55 4.09
CA LEU A 208 5.18 5.66 5.23
C LEU A 208 4.99 4.18 4.85
N LEU A 209 4.08 3.88 3.92
CA LEU A 209 3.92 2.53 3.40
C LEU A 209 5.15 2.10 2.57
N GLU A 210 5.69 2.98 1.71
CA GLU A 210 6.91 2.68 0.95
C GLU A 210 8.10 2.43 1.87
N LEU A 211 8.26 3.24 2.93
CA LEU A 211 9.28 3.04 3.97
C LEU A 211 9.08 1.71 4.69
N ALA A 212 7.85 1.38 5.09
CA ALA A 212 7.51 0.13 5.77
C ALA A 212 7.67 -1.15 4.92
N THR A 213 7.91 -1.00 3.61
CA THR A 213 8.26 -2.10 2.70
C THR A 213 9.77 -2.24 2.47
N GLY A 214 10.58 -1.45 3.19
CA GLY A 214 12.05 -1.49 3.16
C GLY A 214 12.69 -0.56 2.14
N THR A 215 11.95 0.41 1.59
CA THR A 215 12.50 1.47 0.74
C THR A 215 13.29 2.45 1.60
N SER A 216 14.50 2.86 1.19
CA SER A 216 15.31 3.79 1.99
C SER A 216 14.72 5.20 1.99
N VAL A 217 15.02 5.99 3.04
CA VAL A 217 14.61 7.41 3.11
C VAL A 217 15.10 8.19 1.89
N ALA A 218 16.34 7.95 1.46
CA ALA A 218 16.90 8.59 0.27
C ALA A 218 16.15 8.22 -1.03
N ASP A 219 15.74 6.96 -1.18
CA ASP A 219 14.97 6.52 -2.34
C ASP A 219 13.57 7.14 -2.35
N VAL A 220 12.89 7.21 -1.19
CA VAL A 220 11.59 7.89 -1.06
C VAL A 220 11.76 9.39 -1.35
N ARG A 221 12.79 10.03 -0.81
CA ARG A 221 13.10 11.45 -1.07
C ARG A 221 13.27 11.73 -2.57
N THR A 222 14.03 10.86 -3.25
CA THR A 222 14.22 10.94 -4.70
C THR A 222 12.93 10.68 -5.46
N ALA A 223 12.16 9.68 -5.03
CA ALA A 223 10.92 9.29 -5.68
C ALA A 223 9.91 10.45 -5.64
N TYR A 224 9.73 11.08 -4.49
CA TYR A 224 8.82 12.22 -4.31
C TYR A 224 9.42 13.56 -4.77
N GLY A 225 10.60 13.55 -5.42
CA GLY A 225 11.23 14.76 -5.95
C GLY A 225 11.65 15.77 -4.87
N LEU A 226 11.80 15.31 -3.63
CA LEU A 226 12.12 16.12 -2.45
C LEU A 226 13.61 16.51 -2.38
N ASP A 227 14.44 15.98 -3.29
CA ASP A 227 15.86 16.38 -3.42
C ASP A 227 16.03 17.84 -3.83
N LYS A 228 14.99 18.45 -4.39
CA LYS A 228 14.96 19.87 -4.75
C LYS A 228 14.00 20.58 -3.81
N ALA A 229 14.53 21.25 -2.80
CA ALA A 229 13.74 22.18 -2.01
C ALA A 229 13.07 23.18 -2.95
N ILE A 230 11.74 23.33 -2.84
CA ILE A 230 11.02 24.34 -3.60
C ILE A 230 11.41 25.69 -3.01
N ASP A 231 12.17 26.49 -3.74
CA ASP A 231 12.43 27.88 -3.36
C ASP A 231 11.13 28.68 -3.48
N LEU A 232 10.36 28.71 -2.41
CA LEU A 232 9.10 29.44 -2.33
C LEU A 232 9.30 30.97 -2.29
N GLY A 233 10.53 31.46 -2.08
CA GLY A 233 10.83 32.88 -1.92
C GLY A 233 10.14 33.55 -0.72
N HIS A 234 10.07 34.88 -0.75
CA HIS A 234 9.31 35.69 0.21
C HIS A 234 7.99 36.13 -0.42
N GLY A 235 6.90 35.99 0.32
CA GLY A 235 5.55 36.29 -0.16
C GLY A 235 4.47 35.77 0.78
N SER A 236 3.21 36.08 0.46
CA SER A 236 2.03 35.48 1.10
C SER A 236 1.95 33.97 0.87
N GLU A 237 1.16 33.24 1.66
CA GLU A 237 0.96 31.80 1.43
C GLU A 237 0.41 31.49 0.04
N ASP A 238 -0.46 32.36 -0.49
CA ASP A 238 -1.07 32.21 -1.81
C ASP A 238 -0.02 32.35 -2.92
N GLU A 239 0.89 33.32 -2.83
CA GLU A 239 2.00 33.47 -3.78
C GLU A 239 2.97 32.27 -3.73
N LYS A 240 3.25 31.76 -2.52
CA LYS A 240 4.08 30.57 -2.34
C LYS A 240 3.40 29.33 -2.94
N PHE A 241 2.10 29.15 -2.72
CA PHE A 241 1.32 28.07 -3.32
C PHE A 241 1.42 28.13 -4.84
N LEU A 242 1.15 29.29 -5.46
CA LEU A 242 1.21 29.44 -6.92
C LEU A 242 2.61 29.14 -7.47
N LYS A 243 3.67 29.60 -6.81
CA LYS A 243 5.05 29.29 -7.21
C LYS A 243 5.36 27.79 -7.10
N SER A 244 4.79 27.10 -6.10
CA SER A 244 4.99 25.66 -5.93
C SER A 244 4.42 24.83 -7.08
N LEU A 245 3.39 25.33 -7.79
CA LEU A 245 2.80 24.66 -8.96
C LEU A 245 3.75 24.59 -10.15
N GLU A 246 4.84 25.35 -10.18
CA GLU A 246 5.88 25.21 -11.20
C GLU A 246 6.74 23.95 -10.97
N HIS A 247 6.69 23.36 -9.77
CA HIS A 247 7.48 22.19 -9.44
C HIS A 247 6.87 20.92 -10.06
N PRO A 248 7.67 20.09 -10.78
CA PRO A 248 7.15 18.91 -11.49
C PRO A 248 6.39 17.90 -10.62
N PHE A 249 6.78 17.76 -9.35
CA PHE A 249 6.08 16.89 -8.42
C PHE A 249 4.69 17.43 -8.04
N VAL A 250 4.59 18.76 -7.86
CA VAL A 250 3.33 19.42 -7.52
C VAL A 250 2.36 19.35 -8.70
N GLN A 251 2.85 19.56 -9.93
CA GLN A 251 2.05 19.39 -11.16
C GLN A 251 1.48 17.97 -11.33
N ALA A 252 2.16 16.96 -10.78
CA ALA A 252 1.65 15.59 -10.81
C ALA A 252 0.48 15.35 -9.84
N SER A 253 0.29 16.22 -8.83
CA SER A 253 -0.78 16.13 -7.82
C SER A 253 -1.85 17.22 -7.97
N PHE A 254 -1.47 18.37 -8.54
CA PHE A 254 -2.31 19.55 -8.76
C PHE A 254 -2.27 19.89 -10.26
N HIS A 255 -3.37 19.62 -10.96
CA HIS A 255 -3.46 19.84 -12.40
C HIS A 255 -4.04 21.21 -12.72
N LEU A 256 -3.24 22.08 -13.36
CA LEU A 256 -3.69 23.35 -13.91
C LEU A 256 -4.55 23.09 -15.16
N ILE A 257 -5.71 23.73 -15.25
CA ILE A 257 -6.55 23.68 -16.44
C ILE A 257 -6.57 25.08 -17.05
N ASP A 258 -5.93 25.21 -18.20
CA ASP A 258 -5.61 26.50 -18.81
C ASP A 258 -6.64 26.88 -19.87
N ASP A 259 -7.36 25.89 -20.43
CA ASP A 259 -8.38 26.10 -21.45
C ASP A 259 -9.60 25.16 -21.35
N SER A 260 -10.67 25.52 -22.06
CA SER A 260 -11.96 24.80 -22.04
C SER A 260 -11.96 23.55 -22.94
N GLU A 261 -11.02 23.42 -23.87
CA GLU A 261 -10.85 22.27 -24.77
C GLU A 261 -10.06 21.14 -24.10
N GLU A 262 -9.16 21.46 -23.18
CA GLU A 262 -8.47 20.56 -22.27
C GLU A 262 -9.45 20.04 -21.22
N LEU A 263 -10.25 20.92 -20.61
CA LEU A 263 -11.37 20.52 -19.74
C LEU A 263 -12.35 19.59 -20.47
N ARG A 264 -12.72 19.91 -21.72
CA ARG A 264 -13.58 19.04 -22.54
C ARG A 264 -12.90 17.73 -22.93
N ARG A 265 -11.64 17.72 -23.37
CA ARG A 265 -10.92 16.48 -23.73
C ARG A 265 -10.74 15.53 -22.55
N ILE A 266 -10.52 16.07 -21.35
CA ILE A 266 -10.40 15.28 -20.12
C ILE A 266 -11.76 14.65 -19.73
N ILE A 267 -12.88 15.27 -20.13
CA ILE A 267 -14.23 14.91 -19.65
C ILE A 267 -15.11 14.20 -20.70
N GLU A 268 -15.00 14.55 -21.99
CA GLU A 268 -15.69 13.87 -23.11
C GLU A 268 -15.11 12.47 -23.40
N GLY A 269 -13.91 12.17 -22.89
CA GLY A 269 -13.36 10.81 -22.78
C GLY A 269 -14.16 9.88 -21.84
N GLY A 270 -15.14 10.41 -21.12
CA GLY A 270 -16.31 9.66 -20.64
C GLY A 270 -16.18 8.94 -19.30
N ASP A 271 -15.04 8.96 -18.62
CA ASP A 271 -14.96 8.34 -17.29
C ASP A 271 -13.96 9.03 -16.35
N LEU A 272 -14.39 9.39 -15.14
CA LEU A 272 -13.46 9.75 -14.06
C LEU A 272 -12.49 8.60 -13.75
N VAL A 273 -12.85 7.35 -14.08
CA VAL A 273 -11.91 6.23 -14.09
C VAL A 273 -10.89 6.37 -15.24
N ALA A 274 -11.28 6.87 -16.42
CA ALA A 274 -10.34 7.22 -17.49
C ALA A 274 -9.39 8.38 -17.12
N TRP A 275 -9.78 9.26 -16.18
CA TRP A 275 -8.90 10.28 -15.60
C TRP A 275 -7.87 9.67 -14.64
N ARG A 276 -8.26 8.75 -13.74
CA ARG A 276 -7.31 7.97 -12.93
C ARG A 276 -6.40 7.10 -13.78
N LEU A 277 -6.91 6.63 -14.91
CA LEU A 277 -6.20 5.81 -15.89
C LEU A 277 -5.59 6.65 -17.00
N PHE A 278 -5.54 7.98 -16.90
CA PHE A 278 -5.00 8.80 -17.98
C PHE A 278 -3.50 8.58 -18.11
N LEU A 279 -3.07 8.09 -19.28
CA LEU A 279 -1.66 7.88 -19.60
C LEU A 279 -1.06 9.18 -20.14
N HIS A 280 -0.20 9.82 -19.34
CA HIS A 280 0.47 11.06 -19.73
C HIS A 280 1.32 10.84 -21.00
N PRO A 281 1.43 11.82 -21.93
CA PRO A 281 2.24 11.68 -23.15
C PRO A 281 3.68 11.22 -22.90
N GLU A 282 4.30 11.68 -21.81
CA GLU A 282 5.66 11.25 -21.45
C GLU A 282 5.74 9.80 -20.93
N GLN A 283 4.62 9.24 -20.46
CA GLN A 283 4.52 7.86 -20.00
C GLN A 283 4.29 6.88 -21.16
N ARG A 284 3.76 7.34 -22.30
CA ARG A 284 3.51 6.51 -23.50
C ARG A 284 4.74 5.76 -23.96
N LYS A 285 5.92 6.38 -23.87
CA LYS A 285 7.19 5.71 -24.19
C LYS A 285 7.46 4.44 -23.36
N TYR A 286 6.91 4.34 -22.15
CA TYR A 286 7.05 3.14 -21.31
C TYR A 286 5.98 2.07 -21.61
N VAL A 287 4.85 2.47 -22.20
CA VAL A 287 3.79 1.57 -22.64
C VAL A 287 4.10 1.02 -24.02
N ASP A 288 4.40 1.90 -24.98
CA ASP A 288 4.49 1.60 -26.41
C ASP A 288 5.78 0.87 -26.79
N ASN A 289 6.88 1.10 -26.05
CA ASN A 289 8.14 0.42 -26.35
C ASN A 289 8.07 -1.08 -26.08
N ASP A 290 8.70 -1.85 -26.97
CA ASP A 290 8.97 -3.26 -26.77
C ASP A 290 10.30 -3.44 -26.03
N TYR A 291 10.25 -4.10 -24.88
CA TYR A 291 11.43 -4.36 -24.05
C TYR A 291 11.85 -5.81 -24.21
N HIS A 292 13.11 -6.02 -24.57
CA HIS A 292 13.72 -7.35 -24.66
C HIS A 292 14.31 -7.73 -23.29
N GLY A 293 13.48 -8.34 -22.45
CA GLY A 293 13.87 -8.81 -21.11
C GLY A 293 13.38 -7.91 -19.98
N PRO A 294 13.99 -8.01 -18.78
CA PRO A 294 13.53 -7.29 -17.60
C PRO A 294 13.58 -5.77 -17.78
N PHE A 295 12.47 -5.11 -17.46
CA PHE A 295 12.36 -3.66 -17.44
C PHE A 295 11.91 -3.21 -16.04
N ARG A 296 12.54 -2.15 -15.51
CA ARG A 296 12.18 -1.54 -14.23
C ARG A 296 11.75 -0.11 -14.47
N LEU A 297 10.50 0.20 -14.14
CA LEU A 297 9.99 1.56 -14.04
C LEU A 297 10.08 2.02 -12.59
N SER A 298 10.84 3.08 -12.34
CA SER A 298 10.97 3.72 -11.04
C SER A 298 10.46 5.16 -11.11
N GLY A 299 9.82 5.63 -10.04
CA GLY A 299 9.30 6.99 -9.90
C GLY A 299 8.52 7.13 -8.60
N GLY A 300 8.31 8.36 -8.15
CA GLY A 300 7.49 8.71 -6.96
C GLY A 300 6.13 8.08 -6.90
N ALA A 301 5.55 8.02 -5.71
CA ALA A 301 4.11 7.84 -5.60
C ALA A 301 3.39 8.94 -6.40
N GLY A 302 2.20 8.62 -6.91
CA GLY A 302 1.46 9.52 -7.79
C GLY A 302 2.02 9.69 -9.22
N THR A 303 3.24 9.24 -9.54
CA THR A 303 3.82 9.39 -10.91
C THR A 303 3.21 8.47 -11.98
N GLY A 304 2.05 7.88 -11.72
CA GLY A 304 1.29 7.05 -12.66
C GLY A 304 1.92 5.70 -13.00
N LYS A 305 2.83 5.16 -12.20
CA LYS A 305 3.43 3.82 -12.41
C LYS A 305 2.38 2.73 -12.63
N THR A 306 1.33 2.74 -11.79
CA THR A 306 0.21 1.83 -11.88
C THR A 306 -0.55 2.01 -13.20
N VAL A 307 -0.74 3.26 -13.64
CA VAL A 307 -1.36 3.58 -14.93
C VAL A 307 -0.53 3.01 -16.08
N VAL A 308 0.79 3.18 -16.06
CA VAL A 308 1.69 2.58 -17.06
C VAL A 308 1.56 1.06 -17.08
N ALA A 309 1.52 0.40 -15.92
CA ALA A 309 1.38 -1.05 -15.84
C ALA A 309 0.04 -1.54 -16.41
N LEU A 310 -1.06 -0.84 -16.12
CA LEU A 310 -2.40 -1.15 -16.63
C LEU A 310 -2.49 -1.00 -18.15
N HIS A 311 -2.04 0.15 -18.67
CA HIS A 311 -2.01 0.41 -20.12
C HIS A 311 -1.12 -0.57 -20.87
N ARG A 312 0.05 -0.88 -20.30
CA ARG A 312 0.96 -1.86 -20.91
C ARG A 312 0.35 -3.26 -20.91
N ALA A 313 -0.32 -3.67 -19.85
CA ALA A 313 -0.99 -4.96 -19.80
C ALA A 313 -2.10 -5.07 -20.86
N ALA A 314 -2.92 -4.02 -20.98
CA ALA A 314 -3.97 -3.94 -22.00
C ALA A 314 -3.40 -3.97 -23.42
N ARG A 315 -2.36 -3.16 -23.71
CA ARG A 315 -1.66 -3.17 -25.01
C ARG A 315 -1.15 -4.56 -25.37
N LEU A 316 -0.39 -5.19 -24.46
CA LEU A 316 0.23 -6.49 -24.71
C LEU A 316 -0.81 -7.61 -24.96
N ALA A 317 -1.97 -7.55 -24.30
CA ALA A 317 -3.05 -8.49 -24.52
C ALA A 317 -3.83 -8.20 -25.81
N GLY A 318 -3.99 -6.92 -26.18
CA GLY A 318 -4.70 -6.51 -27.39
C GLY A 318 -3.91 -6.74 -28.69
N GLU A 319 -2.58 -6.61 -28.66
CA GLU A 319 -1.74 -6.80 -29.85
C GLU A 319 -1.56 -8.27 -30.24
N ARG A 320 -1.70 -9.20 -29.29
CA ARG A 320 -1.44 -10.63 -29.47
C ARG A 320 -2.54 -11.45 -28.84
N THR A 321 -3.35 -12.10 -29.66
CA THR A 321 -4.49 -12.91 -29.21
C THR A 321 -4.08 -14.11 -28.37
N GLU A 322 -2.84 -14.58 -28.50
CA GLU A 322 -2.24 -15.66 -27.70
C GLU A 322 -1.41 -15.18 -26.48
N ALA A 323 -1.30 -13.86 -26.25
CA ALA A 323 -0.52 -13.35 -25.12
C ALA A 323 -1.11 -13.77 -23.78
N ARG A 324 -0.24 -14.12 -22.84
CA ARG A 324 -0.57 -14.44 -21.45
C ARG A 324 0.10 -13.40 -20.57
N VAL A 325 -0.70 -12.46 -20.07
CA VAL A 325 -0.21 -11.33 -19.29
C VAL A 325 -0.58 -11.53 -17.83
N LEU A 326 0.41 -11.59 -16.94
CA LEU A 326 0.20 -11.61 -15.49
C LEU A 326 0.44 -10.22 -14.92
N LEU A 327 -0.58 -9.62 -14.33
CA LEU A 327 -0.47 -8.41 -13.51
C LEU A 327 -0.68 -8.80 -12.04
N THR A 328 0.32 -8.55 -11.21
CA THR A 328 0.31 -8.96 -9.80
C THR A 328 0.66 -7.83 -8.85
N THR A 329 0.16 -7.93 -7.62
CA THR A 329 0.35 -6.95 -6.54
C THR A 329 0.39 -7.67 -5.18
N PHE A 330 0.63 -6.92 -4.11
CA PHE A 330 0.85 -7.46 -2.77
C PHE A 330 -0.45 -7.89 -2.07
N THR A 331 -1.54 -7.11 -2.21
CA THR A 331 -2.79 -7.37 -1.48
C THR A 331 -3.93 -7.79 -2.39
N ARG A 332 -4.93 -8.47 -1.81
CA ARG A 332 -6.14 -8.87 -2.54
C ARG A 332 -6.95 -7.65 -3.02
N ASN A 333 -7.14 -6.66 -2.14
CA ASN A 333 -7.92 -5.46 -2.47
C ASN A 333 -7.27 -4.69 -3.62
N LEU A 334 -5.95 -4.52 -3.61
CA LEU A 334 -5.23 -3.89 -4.72
C LEU A 334 -5.39 -4.69 -6.01
N ALA A 335 -5.41 -6.02 -5.95
CA ALA A 335 -5.61 -6.85 -7.14
C ALA A 335 -7.02 -6.67 -7.72
N ASP A 336 -8.03 -6.60 -6.85
CA ASP A 336 -9.42 -6.35 -7.25
C ASP A 336 -9.59 -4.93 -7.84
N ASP A 337 -8.89 -3.95 -7.29
CA ASP A 337 -8.84 -2.58 -7.82
C ASP A 337 -8.16 -2.53 -9.19
N LEU A 338 -7.03 -3.23 -9.37
CA LEU A 338 -6.36 -3.34 -10.67
C LEU A 338 -7.26 -4.04 -11.71
N ALA A 339 -7.97 -5.10 -11.30
CA ALA A 339 -8.90 -5.79 -12.19
C ALA A 339 -10.07 -4.90 -12.62
N SER A 340 -10.61 -4.11 -11.68
CA SER A 340 -11.65 -3.12 -11.97
C SER A 340 -11.15 -2.03 -12.90
N ASN A 341 -9.93 -1.55 -12.67
CA ASN A 341 -9.26 -0.57 -13.53
C ASN A 341 -9.00 -1.06 -14.95
N ILE A 342 -8.58 -2.32 -15.15
CA ILE A 342 -8.40 -2.86 -16.51
C ILE A 342 -9.75 -2.89 -17.25
N ARG A 343 -10.82 -3.33 -16.60
CA ARG A 343 -12.15 -3.35 -17.22
C ARG A 343 -12.65 -1.94 -17.57
N ALA A 344 -12.34 -0.95 -16.73
CA ALA A 344 -12.66 0.44 -17.00
C ALA A 344 -11.78 1.06 -18.10
N LEU A 345 -10.55 0.60 -18.26
CA LEU A 345 -9.66 1.02 -19.34
C LEU A 345 -10.16 0.55 -20.71
N ASP A 346 -10.61 -0.71 -20.77
CA ASP A 346 -11.13 -1.35 -21.97
C ASP A 346 -12.11 -2.46 -21.60
N GLU A 347 -13.40 -2.23 -21.85
CA GLU A 347 -14.46 -3.19 -21.58
C GLU A 347 -14.35 -4.47 -22.43
N SER A 348 -13.63 -4.41 -23.56
CA SER A 348 -13.42 -5.57 -24.44
C SER A 348 -12.29 -6.48 -23.94
N THR A 349 -11.45 -6.00 -23.01
CA THR A 349 -10.36 -6.77 -22.45
C THR A 349 -10.89 -7.88 -21.55
N THR A 350 -10.63 -9.13 -21.95
CA THR A 350 -11.04 -10.31 -21.17
C THR A 350 -10.05 -10.59 -20.04
N LEU A 351 -10.53 -10.50 -18.80
CA LEU A 351 -9.78 -10.97 -17.63
C LEU A 351 -9.93 -12.48 -17.46
N GLN A 352 -8.81 -13.17 -17.42
CA GLN A 352 -8.73 -14.63 -17.31
C GLN A 352 -8.66 -15.09 -15.87
N THR A 353 -9.28 -16.24 -15.59
CA THR A 353 -9.20 -16.91 -14.28
C THR A 353 -8.03 -17.89 -14.19
N HIS A 354 -7.50 -18.36 -15.32
CA HIS A 354 -6.41 -19.33 -15.38
C HIS A 354 -5.16 -18.71 -16.01
N LEU A 355 -3.99 -19.01 -15.44
CA LEU A 355 -2.69 -18.50 -15.93
C LEU A 355 -2.33 -19.03 -17.31
N GLU A 356 -2.85 -20.21 -17.68
CA GLU A 356 -2.61 -20.85 -18.98
C GLU A 356 -3.41 -20.20 -20.11
N SER A 357 -4.47 -19.46 -19.79
CA SER A 357 -5.40 -18.90 -20.77
C SER A 357 -4.87 -17.59 -21.36
N PRO A 358 -4.98 -17.38 -22.69
CA PRO A 358 -4.65 -16.10 -23.31
C PRO A 358 -5.50 -14.94 -22.78
N GLY A 359 -4.89 -13.79 -22.55
CA GLY A 359 -5.49 -12.60 -21.96
C GLY A 359 -4.75 -12.13 -20.71
N ILE A 360 -5.44 -11.34 -19.89
CA ILE A 360 -4.86 -10.73 -18.69
C ILE A 360 -5.33 -11.45 -17.43
N HIS A 361 -4.40 -11.90 -16.61
CA HIS A 361 -4.66 -12.43 -15.28
C HIS A 361 -4.25 -11.41 -14.22
N VAL A 362 -5.20 -10.96 -13.38
CA VAL A 362 -4.95 -10.01 -12.30
C VAL A 362 -5.22 -10.67 -10.95
N ARG A 363 -4.17 -10.85 -10.14
CA ARG A 363 -4.26 -11.50 -8.81
C ARG A 363 -3.16 -11.03 -7.87
N GLY A 364 -3.36 -11.21 -6.56
CA GLY A 364 -2.27 -11.04 -5.58
C GLY A 364 -1.21 -12.12 -5.73
N LEU A 365 0.05 -11.81 -5.43
CA LEU A 365 1.17 -12.73 -5.64
C LEU A 365 0.99 -14.07 -4.94
N ASP A 366 0.56 -14.08 -3.67
CA ASP A 366 0.34 -15.32 -2.92
C ASP A 366 -0.78 -16.18 -3.52
N GLN A 367 -1.81 -15.55 -4.09
CA GLN A 367 -2.89 -16.28 -4.77
C GLN A 367 -2.39 -16.93 -6.05
N VAL A 368 -1.54 -16.23 -6.82
CA VAL A 368 -0.90 -16.78 -8.02
C VAL A 368 -0.04 -17.97 -7.64
N VAL A 369 0.82 -17.83 -6.63
CA VAL A 369 1.68 -18.92 -6.15
C VAL A 369 0.82 -20.08 -5.70
N ARG A 370 -0.21 -19.85 -4.88
CA ARG A 370 -1.11 -20.93 -4.41
C ARG A 370 -1.79 -21.65 -5.57
N SER A 371 -2.26 -20.92 -6.58
CA SER A 371 -2.88 -21.51 -7.77
C SER A 371 -1.89 -22.38 -8.53
N VAL A 372 -0.66 -21.91 -8.76
CA VAL A 372 0.39 -22.69 -9.45
C VAL A 372 0.69 -23.97 -8.67
N LEU A 373 0.85 -23.88 -7.34
CA LEU A 373 1.12 -25.05 -6.50
C LEU A 373 -0.03 -26.07 -6.54
N GLN A 374 -1.28 -25.60 -6.55
CA GLN A 374 -2.46 -26.46 -6.63
C GLN A 374 -2.62 -27.14 -8.00
N THR A 375 -2.44 -26.38 -9.08
CA THR A 375 -2.51 -26.93 -10.45
C THR A 375 -1.41 -27.95 -10.71
N ALA A 376 -0.19 -27.69 -10.23
CA ALA A 376 0.93 -28.60 -10.41
C ALA A 376 0.72 -29.95 -9.68
N GLY A 377 0.03 -29.95 -8.53
CA GLY A 377 -0.26 -31.18 -7.79
C GLY A 377 1.00 -32.01 -7.51
N THR A 378 1.05 -33.25 -8.01
CA THR A 378 2.22 -34.14 -7.88
C THR A 378 3.33 -33.85 -8.88
N ASP A 379 3.07 -33.09 -9.95
CA ASP A 379 4.07 -32.76 -10.97
C ASP A 379 5.04 -31.68 -10.50
N ILE A 380 4.79 -31.07 -9.34
CA ILE A 380 5.68 -30.09 -8.72
C ILE A 380 6.99 -30.72 -8.21
N ASP A 381 6.99 -32.02 -7.98
CA ASP A 381 8.09 -32.82 -7.42
C ASP A 381 9.47 -32.47 -8.02
N ALA A 382 9.56 -32.39 -9.34
CA ALA A 382 10.79 -32.05 -10.04
C ALA A 382 11.25 -30.61 -9.79
N ALA A 383 10.32 -29.64 -9.79
CA ALA A 383 10.62 -28.24 -9.52
C ALA A 383 11.05 -28.02 -8.06
N VAL A 384 10.42 -28.74 -7.12
CA VAL A 384 10.81 -28.72 -5.70
C VAL A 384 12.20 -29.30 -5.52
N ALA A 385 12.52 -30.40 -6.19
CA ALA A 385 13.86 -30.99 -6.15
C ALA A 385 14.92 -30.01 -6.66
N GLU A 386 14.61 -29.24 -7.71
CA GLU A 386 15.53 -28.22 -8.24
C GLU A 386 15.80 -27.09 -7.24
N VAL A 387 14.78 -26.63 -6.51
CA VAL A 387 14.88 -25.47 -5.61
C VAL A 387 15.34 -25.86 -4.20
N LEU A 388 14.81 -26.95 -3.65
CA LEU A 388 15.01 -27.39 -2.27
C LEU A 388 15.97 -28.59 -2.14
N GLY A 389 16.31 -29.25 -3.24
CA GLY A 389 17.23 -30.39 -3.28
C GLY A 389 16.58 -31.76 -3.12
N ASP A 390 15.29 -31.83 -2.76
CA ASP A 390 14.53 -33.07 -2.61
C ASP A 390 13.15 -32.97 -3.27
N SER A 391 12.67 -34.06 -3.87
CA SER A 391 11.31 -34.16 -4.40
C SER A 391 10.26 -34.25 -3.27
N ARG A 392 9.19 -33.45 -3.34
CA ARG A 392 8.09 -33.43 -2.35
C ARG A 392 6.78 -33.00 -2.99
N SER A 393 5.71 -33.76 -2.74
CA SER A 393 4.36 -33.49 -3.26
C SER A 393 3.46 -32.69 -2.30
N GLY A 394 3.87 -32.50 -1.05
CA GLY A 394 3.10 -31.82 0.02
C GLY A 394 3.53 -30.38 0.34
N VAL A 395 3.94 -29.61 -0.67
CA VAL A 395 4.52 -28.25 -0.52
C VAL A 395 3.50 -27.21 -0.02
N THR A 396 2.21 -27.54 -0.07
CA THR A 396 1.10 -26.64 0.31
C THR A 396 0.73 -26.70 1.79
N SER A 397 1.38 -27.58 2.56
CA SER A 397 1.22 -27.68 4.00
C SER A 397 1.82 -26.46 4.69
N ALA A 398 1.12 -25.91 5.68
CA ALA A 398 1.64 -24.80 6.46
C ALA A 398 2.84 -25.28 7.28
N THR A 399 3.99 -24.63 7.09
CA THR A 399 5.12 -24.83 7.99
C THR A 399 4.73 -24.37 9.39
N PRO A 400 4.98 -25.15 10.46
CA PRO A 400 4.74 -24.70 11.82
C PRO A 400 5.44 -23.37 12.10
N GLN A 401 4.77 -22.46 12.82
CA GLN A 401 5.34 -21.14 13.14
C GLN A 401 6.68 -21.25 13.91
N ASP A 402 6.83 -22.29 14.71
CA ASP A 402 8.03 -22.54 15.52
C ASP A 402 9.08 -23.41 14.83
N ALA A 403 8.92 -23.75 13.54
CA ALA A 403 9.82 -24.69 12.84
C ALA A 403 11.28 -24.23 12.81
N TRP A 404 11.54 -22.92 12.77
CA TRP A 404 12.91 -22.41 12.89
C TRP A 404 13.48 -22.58 14.30
N LYS A 405 12.65 -22.38 15.32
CA LYS A 405 13.06 -22.57 16.72
C LYS A 405 13.39 -24.05 16.97
N GLU A 406 12.50 -24.94 16.57
CA GLU A 406 12.71 -26.40 16.62
C GLU A 406 13.98 -26.80 15.87
N ALA A 407 14.21 -26.29 14.66
CA ALA A 407 15.42 -26.59 13.90
C ALA A 407 16.72 -26.11 14.56
N ILE A 408 16.68 -24.96 15.25
CA ILE A 408 17.84 -24.42 15.99
C ILE A 408 18.13 -25.31 17.20
N ASP A 409 17.10 -25.65 17.97
CA ASP A 409 17.21 -26.48 19.17
C ASP A 409 17.70 -27.90 18.81
N ASP A 410 17.22 -28.48 17.71
CA ASP A 410 17.58 -29.82 17.24
C ASP A 410 18.98 -29.96 16.62
N ALA A 411 19.51 -28.85 16.08
CA ALA A 411 20.80 -28.88 15.40
C ALA A 411 21.99 -28.89 16.37
N ASP A 412 21.77 -28.53 17.64
CA ASP A 412 22.81 -28.37 18.67
C ASP A 412 24.04 -27.59 18.16
N ALA A 413 23.76 -26.52 17.40
CA ALA A 413 24.76 -25.75 16.71
C ALA A 413 25.38 -24.69 17.62
N ASP A 414 26.71 -24.69 17.77
CA ASP A 414 27.46 -23.65 18.51
C ASP A 414 27.55 -22.35 17.70
N LEU A 415 26.42 -21.66 17.58
CA LEU A 415 26.26 -20.39 16.87
C LEU A 415 26.17 -19.22 17.85
N PRO A 416 26.70 -18.03 17.50
CA PRO A 416 26.52 -16.84 18.32
C PRO A 416 25.03 -16.52 18.54
N PRO A 417 24.65 -15.92 19.69
CA PRO A 417 23.25 -15.57 19.99
C PRO A 417 22.58 -14.69 18.94
N GLU A 418 23.36 -13.85 18.25
CA GLU A 418 22.89 -12.99 17.15
C GLU A 418 22.47 -13.79 15.89
N VAL A 419 23.04 -14.99 15.71
CA VAL A 419 22.80 -15.87 14.56
C VAL A 419 21.78 -16.95 14.90
N ALA A 420 21.79 -17.45 16.14
CA ALA A 420 20.89 -18.48 16.65
C ALA A 420 19.46 -17.95 16.90
N THR A 421 18.90 -17.18 15.96
CA THR A 421 17.56 -16.61 16.05
C THR A 421 16.70 -17.00 14.86
N PRO A 422 15.39 -17.28 15.04
CA PRO A 422 14.48 -17.55 13.93
C PRO A 422 14.47 -16.44 12.86
N ALA A 423 14.59 -15.18 13.27
CA ALA A 423 14.63 -14.03 12.36
C ALA A 423 15.86 -14.05 11.45
N PHE A 424 17.04 -14.36 12.01
CA PHE A 424 18.25 -14.52 11.20
C PHE A 424 18.07 -15.62 10.14
N PHE A 425 17.59 -16.80 10.56
CA PHE A 425 17.43 -17.94 9.67
C PHE A 425 16.37 -17.72 8.60
N ALA A 426 15.22 -17.13 8.94
CA ALA A 426 14.20 -16.77 7.97
C ALA A 426 14.75 -15.82 6.89
N ALA A 427 15.48 -14.79 7.30
CA ALA A 427 16.09 -13.83 6.38
C ALA A 427 17.24 -14.43 5.56
N GLU A 428 18.10 -15.25 6.17
CA GLU A 428 19.19 -15.95 5.48
C GLU A 428 18.64 -16.93 4.44
N TYR A 429 17.61 -17.70 4.81
CA TYR A 429 16.95 -18.65 3.92
C TYR A 429 16.25 -17.93 2.74
N GLY A 430 15.49 -16.87 3.03
CA GLY A 430 14.73 -16.11 2.03
C GLY A 430 15.57 -15.26 1.10
N LEU A 431 16.68 -14.69 1.58
CA LEU A 431 17.48 -13.72 0.81
C LEU A 431 18.77 -14.29 0.22
N VAL A 432 19.27 -15.42 0.73
CA VAL A 432 20.51 -16.05 0.25
C VAL A 432 20.26 -17.43 -0.33
N VAL A 433 19.60 -18.32 0.42
CA VAL A 433 19.49 -19.73 0.05
C VAL A 433 18.51 -19.95 -1.10
N LEU A 434 17.28 -19.46 -0.97
CA LEU A 434 16.25 -19.63 -2.00
C LEU A 434 16.59 -18.89 -3.30
N PRO A 435 17.03 -17.61 -3.30
CA PRO A 435 17.32 -16.89 -4.55
C PRO A 435 18.48 -17.49 -5.34
N ALA A 436 19.48 -18.05 -4.65
CA ALA A 436 20.61 -18.72 -5.29
C ALA A 436 20.38 -20.24 -5.52
N ARG A 437 19.17 -20.75 -5.27
CA ARG A 437 18.79 -22.17 -5.40
C ARG A 437 19.79 -23.12 -4.76
N ILE A 438 20.19 -22.80 -3.53
CA ILE A 438 21.22 -23.57 -2.82
C ILE A 438 20.62 -24.84 -2.25
N THR A 439 21.14 -25.98 -2.70
CA THR A 439 20.71 -27.32 -2.30
C THR A 439 21.77 -28.12 -1.55
N THR A 440 23.01 -27.61 -1.46
CA THR A 440 24.13 -28.32 -0.82
C THR A 440 24.94 -27.42 0.10
N GLU A 441 25.53 -28.02 1.14
CA GLU A 441 26.44 -27.35 2.08
C GLU A 441 27.60 -26.66 1.35
N THR A 442 28.20 -27.35 0.38
CA THR A 442 29.35 -26.82 -0.37
C THR A 442 28.98 -25.56 -1.17
N ALA A 443 27.77 -25.51 -1.73
CA ALA A 443 27.27 -24.32 -2.41
C ALA A 443 27.00 -23.18 -1.41
N TYR A 444 26.43 -23.46 -0.24
CA TYR A 444 26.21 -22.48 0.81
C TYR A 444 27.51 -21.88 1.36
N ILE A 445 28.54 -22.70 1.57
CA ILE A 445 29.86 -22.21 2.03
C ILE A 445 30.45 -21.18 1.06
N ARG A 446 30.23 -21.38 -0.25
CA ARG A 446 30.80 -20.56 -1.33
C ARG A 446 29.97 -19.33 -1.68
N VAL A 447 28.68 -19.29 -1.33
CA VAL A 447 27.81 -18.20 -1.75
C VAL A 447 28.21 -16.87 -1.11
N ARG A 448 28.13 -15.80 -1.90
CA ARG A 448 28.31 -14.43 -1.40
C ARG A 448 27.05 -13.97 -0.67
N ARG A 449 27.23 -13.47 0.54
CA ARG A 449 26.16 -12.98 1.44
C ARG A 449 26.14 -11.45 1.45
N LYS A 450 25.92 -10.83 0.28
CA LYS A 450 25.95 -9.36 0.14
C LYS A 450 24.84 -8.72 1.00
N GLY A 451 25.14 -7.61 1.67
CA GLY A 451 24.17 -6.87 2.48
C GLY A 451 23.70 -7.60 3.74
N ARG A 452 24.39 -8.68 4.16
CA ARG A 452 24.11 -9.37 5.42
C ARG A 452 25.04 -8.81 6.51
N GLY A 453 24.48 -8.38 7.65
CA GLY A 453 25.22 -7.69 8.72
C GLY A 453 26.16 -8.58 9.55
N VAL A 454 25.97 -9.91 9.54
CA VAL A 454 26.78 -10.84 10.34
C VAL A 454 27.76 -11.60 9.46
N ALA A 455 29.06 -11.48 9.74
CA ALA A 455 30.10 -12.26 9.08
C ALA A 455 30.09 -13.72 9.57
N LEU A 456 30.02 -14.67 8.63
CA LEU A 456 30.12 -16.10 8.92
C LEU A 456 31.37 -16.67 8.26
N ASP A 457 32.27 -17.19 9.09
CA ASP A 457 33.40 -18.01 8.67
C ASP A 457 32.93 -19.39 8.17
N ARG A 458 33.87 -20.22 7.71
CA ARG A 458 33.55 -21.52 7.14
C ARG A 458 32.83 -22.41 8.14
N THR A 459 33.29 -22.51 9.37
CA THR A 459 32.72 -23.40 10.40
C THR A 459 31.29 -22.99 10.74
N LYS A 460 31.05 -21.69 10.96
CA LYS A 460 29.70 -21.17 11.23
C LYS A 460 28.75 -21.40 10.05
N ARG A 461 29.23 -21.33 8.80
CA ARG A 461 28.41 -21.65 7.63
C ARG A 461 28.00 -23.13 7.60
N GLN A 462 28.84 -24.03 8.08
CA GLN A 462 28.48 -25.45 8.20
C GLN A 462 27.37 -25.65 9.23
N GLN A 463 27.51 -25.02 10.39
CA GLN A 463 26.49 -25.04 11.45
C GLN A 463 25.16 -24.40 11.01
N VAL A 464 25.20 -23.26 10.32
CA VAL A 464 23.99 -22.65 9.74
C VAL A 464 23.34 -23.59 8.72
N TRP A 465 24.13 -24.27 7.90
CA TRP A 465 23.60 -25.25 6.96
C TRP A 465 22.93 -26.44 7.66
N GLN A 466 23.50 -26.95 8.75
CA GLN A 466 22.89 -28.02 9.55
C GLN A 466 21.50 -27.64 10.06
N VAL A 467 21.33 -26.42 10.58
CA VAL A 467 20.02 -25.90 11.01
C VAL A 467 19.05 -25.81 9.82
N ILE A 468 19.51 -25.35 8.65
CA ILE A 468 18.69 -25.26 7.44
C ILE A 468 18.23 -26.65 6.96
N GLU A 469 19.10 -27.66 7.04
CA GLU A 469 18.73 -29.04 6.73
C GLU A 469 17.66 -29.58 7.69
N ARG A 470 17.76 -29.27 9.00
CA ARG A 470 16.73 -29.62 9.98
C ARG A 470 15.41 -28.92 9.71
N TYR A 471 15.43 -27.61 9.44
CA TYR A 471 14.24 -26.86 9.04
C TYR A 471 13.58 -27.47 7.79
N ARG A 472 14.38 -27.81 6.77
CA ARG A 472 13.89 -28.50 5.58
C ARG A 472 13.34 -29.89 5.90
N ALA A 473 13.84 -30.58 6.91
CA ALA A 473 13.32 -31.89 7.32
C ALA A 473 11.97 -31.77 8.05
N ILE A 474 11.77 -30.77 8.90
CA ILE A 474 10.50 -30.49 9.60
C ILE A 474 9.37 -30.25 8.59
N GLY A 475 9.66 -29.51 7.51
CA GLY A 475 8.70 -29.27 6.42
C GLY A 475 8.42 -30.46 5.51
N ARG A 476 8.92 -31.68 5.80
CA ARG A 476 8.54 -32.89 5.05
C ARG A 476 7.23 -33.45 5.63
N PRO A 477 6.20 -33.67 4.80
CA PRO A 477 5.00 -34.35 5.29
C PRO A 477 5.38 -35.75 5.81
N MET A 478 4.89 -36.11 7.00
CA MET A 478 5.02 -37.48 7.52
C MET A 478 4.37 -38.43 6.50
N THR A 479 5.17 -39.15 5.73
CA THR A 479 4.67 -40.29 4.98
C THR A 479 4.20 -41.33 5.98
N ALA A 480 2.88 -41.55 6.03
CA ALA A 480 2.31 -42.60 6.86
C ALA A 480 3.04 -43.93 6.55
N PRO A 481 3.54 -44.67 7.56
CA PRO A 481 4.22 -45.92 7.31
C PRO A 481 3.23 -46.86 6.64
N THR A 482 3.58 -47.35 5.45
CA THR A 482 2.83 -48.33 4.69
C THR A 482 2.60 -49.57 5.56
N GLY A 483 1.41 -49.63 6.15
CA GLY A 483 1.02 -50.70 7.05
C GLY A 483 1.13 -52.05 6.35
N ARG A 484 2.09 -52.87 6.80
CA ARG A 484 2.09 -54.32 6.56
C ARG A 484 0.71 -54.86 6.94
N ARG A 485 -0.12 -55.19 5.94
CA ARG A 485 -1.34 -55.99 6.12
C ARG A 485 -0.95 -57.33 6.75
N ARG A 486 -1.10 -57.45 8.07
CA ARG A 486 -1.19 -58.76 8.73
C ARG A 486 -2.46 -59.43 8.22
N ARG A 487 -2.31 -60.41 7.33
CA ARG A 487 -3.35 -61.38 6.98
C ARG A 487 -3.85 -62.04 8.28
N ARG A 488 -5.09 -61.78 8.68
CA ARG A 488 -5.81 -62.63 9.64
C ARG A 488 -6.44 -63.78 8.85
N SER A 489 -6.06 -65.00 9.21
CA SER A 489 -6.69 -66.24 8.78
C SER A 489 -8.13 -66.33 9.31
N PRO A 490 -9.10 -66.88 8.56
CA PRO A 490 -10.47 -67.02 9.04
C PRO A 490 -10.64 -68.34 9.82
N GLN A 491 -11.32 -68.28 10.96
CA GLN A 491 -11.91 -69.45 11.63
C GLN A 491 -13.45 -69.41 11.53
N PRO A 492 -14.13 -70.57 11.69
CA PRO A 492 -15.39 -70.88 11.00
C PRO A 492 -16.65 -70.91 11.88
N GLY A 493 -17.82 -70.73 11.24
CA GLY A 493 -19.16 -71.13 11.72
C GLY A 493 -19.89 -70.07 12.58
N TRP A 494 -21.21 -69.84 12.52
CA TRP A 494 -22.35 -70.64 12.06
C TRP A 494 -23.56 -69.75 11.67
N SER A 495 -24.32 -70.26 10.69
CA SER A 495 -25.74 -70.10 10.29
C SER A 495 -26.77 -69.24 11.06
N SER A 496 -27.58 -68.48 10.31
CA SER A 496 -29.06 -68.60 10.16
C SER A 496 -29.51 -67.63 9.02
N THR A 497 -30.18 -68.00 7.92
CA THR A 497 -31.53 -68.54 7.64
C THR A 497 -32.41 -67.49 6.92
N SER A 498 -32.97 -67.90 5.76
CA SER A 498 -34.21 -67.42 5.10
C SER A 498 -34.19 -66.04 4.40
N ALA A 499 -34.14 -65.93 3.06
CA ALA A 499 -35.13 -66.27 2.02
C ALA A 499 -36.10 -65.12 1.65
N ARG A 500 -36.04 -64.69 0.38
CA ARG A 500 -37.12 -64.30 -0.57
C ARG A 500 -36.46 -63.62 -1.78
N SER A 501 -36.43 -64.29 -2.93
CA SER A 501 -37.46 -64.27 -4.00
C SER A 501 -37.19 -63.20 -5.06
N SER A 502 -36.60 -63.69 -6.15
CA SER A 502 -36.88 -63.46 -7.57
C SER A 502 -37.74 -62.26 -7.96
N ILE A 503 -37.26 -61.47 -8.93
CA ILE A 503 -38.02 -60.98 -10.09
C ILE A 503 -37.03 -60.97 -11.29
N THR A 504 -37.44 -61.74 -12.31
CA THR A 504 -37.07 -61.85 -13.75
C THR A 504 -35.66 -61.61 -14.28
#